data_AF-A0A969BJX5-F1
#
_entry.id   AF-A0A969BJX5-F1
#
_cell.length_a   1.000
_cell.length_b   1.000
_cell.length_c   1.000
_cell.angle_alpha   90.00
_cell.angle_beta   90.00
_cell.angle_gamma   90.00
#
_symmetry.space_group_name_H-M   'P 1'
#
loop_
_entity.id
_entity.type
_entity.pdbx_description
1 polymer ?
#
loop_
_entity_poly.entity_id
_entity_poly.type
_entity_poly.pdbx_seq_one_letter_code
_entity_poly.pdbx_strand_id
1 'polypeptide(L)'
;NGDNHPITWYREFDGGRTWYTGLGHTDECFQDNDFLEMLWGGIQFAAGPGVPVNYNNARVAPEENRFQKVVLDFNLNEPMELDMLPNEDILFIERKGAIKTPQEVGRLNATGYNFSCIQRSRRRPARHGDRPRL
;
A
#
# COMPACT_ATOMS: atom_id res chain seq x y z
N ASN A 1 30.33 -16.37 -6.46
CA ASN A 1 29.29 -16.60 -7.48
C ASN A 1 29.65 -17.82 -8.28
N GLY A 2 28.86 -18.89 -8.22
CA GLY A 2 29.06 -20.07 -9.09
C GLY A 2 28.63 -19.79 -10.53
N ASP A 3 28.69 -20.81 -11.38
CA ASP A 3 28.56 -20.66 -12.85
C ASP A 3 27.19 -20.16 -13.33
N ASN A 4 26.13 -20.36 -12.54
CA ASN A 4 24.77 -19.94 -12.91
C ASN A 4 24.30 -18.79 -12.01
N HIS A 5 24.77 -17.59 -12.30
CA HIS A 5 24.50 -16.40 -11.52
C HIS A 5 23.97 -15.26 -12.40
N PRO A 6 22.68 -15.33 -12.82
CA PRO A 6 22.10 -14.35 -13.72
C PRO A 6 22.14 -12.96 -13.09
N ILE A 7 22.65 -11.98 -13.85
CA ILE A 7 22.71 -10.58 -13.42
C ILE A 7 21.37 -9.86 -13.54
N THR A 8 20.52 -10.32 -14.46
CA THR A 8 19.15 -9.85 -14.66
C THR A 8 18.20 -11.03 -14.64
N TRP A 9 17.14 -10.96 -13.85
CA TRP A 9 16.14 -12.03 -13.74
C TRP A 9 14.76 -11.47 -13.40
N TYR A 10 13.73 -12.25 -13.67
CA TYR A 10 12.36 -11.97 -13.28
C TYR A 10 11.74 -13.20 -12.61
N ARG A 11 10.77 -12.97 -11.72
CA ARG A 11 10.08 -14.02 -11.00
C ARG A 11 8.65 -13.60 -10.68
N GLU A 12 7.74 -14.55 -10.82
CA GLU A 12 6.37 -14.43 -10.30
C GLU A 12 6.26 -15.23 -8.99
N PHE A 13 5.59 -14.65 -8.00
CA PHE A 13 5.35 -15.30 -6.71
C PHE A 13 4.03 -14.82 -6.11
N ASP A 14 3.12 -15.76 -5.85
CA ASP A 14 1.82 -15.51 -5.20
C ASP A 14 1.03 -14.34 -5.80
N GLY A 15 1.01 -14.26 -7.14
CA GLY A 15 0.35 -13.18 -7.88
C GLY A 15 1.13 -11.86 -7.96
N GLY A 16 2.25 -11.75 -7.25
CA GLY A 16 3.24 -10.67 -7.38
C GLY A 16 4.24 -10.94 -8.50
N ARG A 17 4.80 -9.87 -9.07
CA ARG A 17 5.85 -9.89 -10.08
C ARG A 17 7.07 -9.13 -9.57
N THR A 18 8.24 -9.71 -9.71
CA THR A 18 9.52 -9.10 -9.34
C THR A 18 10.47 -9.17 -10.52
N TRP A 19 11.18 -8.08 -10.77
CA TRP A 19 12.26 -8.01 -11.75
C TRP A 19 13.48 -7.39 -11.07
N TYR A 20 14.66 -7.90 -11.36
CA TYR A 20 15.92 -7.47 -10.78
C TYR A 20 16.98 -7.37 -11.87
N THR A 21 17.81 -6.33 -11.82
CA THR A 21 19.06 -6.24 -12.57
C THR A 21 20.18 -5.73 -11.68
N GLY A 22 21.38 -6.29 -11.83
CA GLY A 22 22.62 -5.79 -11.23
C GLY A 22 23.41 -4.87 -12.17
N LEU A 23 22.84 -4.46 -13.30
CA LEU A 23 23.42 -3.48 -14.23
C LEU A 23 23.12 -2.05 -13.77
N GLY A 24 23.64 -1.03 -14.49
CA GLY A 24 23.35 0.38 -14.18
C GLY A 24 24.20 0.99 -13.07
N HIS A 25 25.43 0.49 -12.89
CA HIS A 25 26.37 1.01 -11.88
C HIS A 25 27.13 2.28 -12.33
N THR A 26 27.06 2.62 -13.62
CA THR A 26 27.65 3.86 -14.16
C THR A 26 26.57 4.69 -14.87
N ASP A 27 26.81 5.99 -14.96
CA ASP A 27 25.86 6.94 -15.57
C ASP A 27 25.69 6.66 -17.08
N GLU A 28 26.74 6.17 -17.75
CA GLU A 28 26.70 5.84 -19.18
C GLU A 28 25.71 4.72 -19.49
N CYS A 29 25.45 3.80 -18.54
CA CYS A 29 24.44 2.76 -18.73
C CYS A 29 23.06 3.37 -19.02
N PHE A 30 22.73 4.52 -18.42
CA PHE A 30 21.44 5.19 -18.61
C PHE A 30 21.36 6.01 -19.90
N GLN A 31 22.42 6.04 -20.69
CA GLN A 31 22.44 6.61 -22.04
C GLN A 31 22.32 5.53 -23.13
N ASP A 32 22.50 4.25 -22.77
CA ASP A 32 22.37 3.13 -23.69
C ASP A 32 20.88 2.78 -23.90
N ASN A 33 20.44 2.82 -25.16
CA ASN A 33 19.07 2.51 -25.53
C ASN A 33 18.69 1.07 -25.18
N ASP A 34 19.60 0.09 -25.33
CA ASP A 34 19.31 -1.31 -25.04
C ASP A 34 19.06 -1.51 -23.53
N PHE A 35 19.84 -0.80 -22.69
CA PHE A 35 19.63 -0.81 -21.25
C PHE A 35 18.32 -0.14 -20.87
N LEU A 36 17.98 1.00 -21.47
CA LEU A 36 16.72 1.70 -21.23
C LEU A 36 15.50 0.86 -21.64
N GLU A 37 15.55 0.16 -22.77
CA GLU A 37 14.49 -0.73 -23.21
C GLU A 37 14.30 -1.91 -22.24
N MET A 38 15.40 -2.54 -21.80
CA MET A 38 15.35 -3.60 -20.81
C MET A 38 14.78 -3.11 -19.48
N LEU A 39 15.23 -1.93 -19.01
CA LEU A 39 14.76 -1.32 -17.77
C LEU A 39 13.26 -1.00 -17.85
N TRP A 40 12.83 -0.43 -18.98
CA TRP A 40 11.42 -0.13 -19.23
C TRP A 40 10.56 -1.40 -19.24
N GLY A 41 11.01 -2.46 -19.91
CA GLY A 41 10.35 -3.77 -19.90
C GLY A 41 10.26 -4.37 -18.49
N GLY A 42 11.32 -4.23 -17.68
CA GLY A 42 11.35 -4.66 -16.29
C GLY A 42 10.32 -3.93 -15.42
N ILE A 43 10.22 -2.61 -15.58
CA ILE A 43 9.23 -1.76 -14.88
C ILE A 43 7.81 -2.14 -15.30
N GLN A 44 7.56 -2.29 -16.60
CA GLN A 44 6.25 -2.71 -17.12
C GLN A 44 5.84 -4.08 -16.58
N PHE A 45 6.77 -5.04 -16.54
CA PHE A 45 6.52 -6.36 -15.98
C PHE A 45 6.17 -6.29 -14.48
N ALA A 46 6.95 -5.56 -13.69
CA ALA A 46 6.71 -5.40 -12.25
C ALA A 46 5.38 -4.71 -11.96
N ALA A 47 5.03 -3.65 -12.69
CA ALA A 47 3.73 -2.98 -12.59
C ALA A 47 2.58 -3.92 -13.02
N GLY A 48 2.80 -4.68 -14.09
CA GLY A 48 1.83 -5.59 -14.69
C GLY A 48 0.56 -4.90 -15.19
N PRO A 49 -0.51 -5.66 -15.44
CA PRO A 49 -1.64 -5.21 -16.27
C PRO A 49 -2.58 -4.19 -15.58
N GLY A 50 -2.22 -3.62 -14.44
CA GLY A 50 -3.07 -2.70 -13.68
C GLY A 50 -4.34 -3.35 -13.09
N VAL A 51 -4.47 -4.68 -13.18
CA VAL A 51 -5.57 -5.44 -12.59
C VAL A 51 -5.38 -5.49 -11.07
N PRO A 52 -6.42 -5.21 -10.26
CA PRO A 52 -6.34 -5.35 -8.81
C PRO A 52 -5.85 -6.73 -8.40
N VAL A 53 -4.88 -6.78 -7.49
CA VAL A 53 -4.35 -8.05 -6.97
C VAL A 53 -5.48 -8.79 -6.25
N ASN A 54 -5.73 -10.03 -6.67
CA ASN A 54 -6.72 -10.88 -6.02
C ASN A 54 -6.13 -11.53 -4.76
N TYR A 55 -6.45 -10.95 -3.60
CA TYR A 55 -5.98 -11.45 -2.31
C TYR A 55 -6.70 -12.70 -1.80
N ASN A 56 -7.69 -13.25 -2.52
CA ASN A 56 -8.42 -14.45 -2.08
C ASN A 56 -7.53 -15.70 -1.98
N ASN A 57 -6.42 -15.72 -2.71
CA ASN A 57 -5.43 -16.81 -2.70
C ASN A 57 -4.20 -16.51 -1.82
N ALA A 58 -4.16 -15.36 -1.12
CA ALA A 58 -3.04 -15.01 -0.24
C ALA A 58 -2.96 -16.03 0.91
N ARG A 59 -2.01 -16.96 0.81
CA ARG A 59 -1.88 -18.08 1.76
C ARG A 59 -1.17 -17.70 3.05
N VAL A 60 -0.44 -16.58 3.04
CA VAL A 60 0.37 -16.12 4.17
C VAL A 60 0.04 -14.66 4.44
N ALA A 61 -0.53 -14.38 5.61
CA ALA A 61 -0.64 -13.01 6.08
C ALA A 61 0.79 -12.45 6.29
N PRO A 62 1.07 -11.20 5.87
CA PRO A 62 2.36 -10.57 6.17
C PRO A 62 2.59 -10.57 7.69
N GLU A 63 3.85 -10.65 8.09
CA GLU A 63 4.24 -10.48 9.50
C GLU A 63 3.70 -9.16 10.07
N GLU A 64 3.27 -9.14 11.33
CA GLU A 64 2.64 -7.97 11.96
C GLU A 64 3.55 -6.74 11.96
N ASN A 65 4.87 -6.94 12.01
CA ASN A 65 5.90 -5.90 11.95
C ASN A 65 5.95 -5.14 10.61
N ARG A 66 5.24 -5.59 9.58
CA ARG A 66 5.15 -4.94 8.26
C ARG A 66 4.04 -3.89 8.19
N PHE A 67 3.28 -3.70 9.27
CA PHE A 67 2.24 -2.68 9.35
C PHE A 67 2.63 -1.57 10.33
N GLN A 68 2.44 -0.33 9.93
CA GLN A 68 2.57 0.82 10.83
C GLN A 68 1.23 1.06 11.51
N LYS A 69 1.17 0.86 12.84
CA LYS A 69 0.01 1.17 13.66
C LYS A 69 0.03 2.65 14.03
N VAL A 70 -0.85 3.45 13.41
CA VAL A 70 -1.05 4.85 13.80
C VAL A 70 -2.25 4.93 14.73
N VAL A 71 -2.08 5.58 15.88
CA VAL A 71 -3.18 5.87 16.82
C VAL A 71 -3.90 7.10 16.31
N LEU A 72 -5.20 6.97 16.06
CA LEU A 72 -6.03 8.06 15.53
C LEU A 72 -6.48 8.99 16.66
N ASP A 73 -6.96 8.42 17.76
CA ASP A 73 -7.35 9.15 18.96
C ASP A 73 -7.23 8.23 20.18
N PHE A 74 -7.10 8.81 21.37
CA PHE A 74 -6.95 8.10 22.65
C PHE A 74 -7.95 8.64 23.69
N ASN A 75 -8.19 7.89 24.78
CA ASN A 75 -9.17 8.25 25.81
C ASN A 75 -10.62 8.42 25.31
N LEU A 76 -11.04 7.60 24.33
CA LEU A 76 -12.43 7.54 23.89
C LEU A 76 -13.33 6.92 24.96
N ASN A 77 -14.51 7.49 25.15
CA ASN A 77 -15.47 7.06 26.16
C ASN A 77 -16.48 6.08 25.57
N GLU A 78 -16.19 4.78 25.67
CA GLU A 78 -17.06 3.71 25.15
C GLU A 78 -17.51 3.96 23.70
N PRO A 79 -16.56 4.09 22.75
CA PRO A 79 -16.89 4.26 21.34
C PRO A 79 -17.68 3.05 20.82
N MET A 80 -18.80 3.35 20.19
CA MET A 80 -19.77 2.37 19.66
C MET A 80 -19.68 2.24 18.14
N GLU A 81 -19.30 3.31 17.43
CA GLU A 81 -19.23 3.33 15.97
C GLU A 81 -18.08 4.20 15.47
N LEU A 82 -17.49 3.81 14.33
CA LEU A 82 -16.47 4.54 13.59
C LEU A 82 -16.89 4.56 12.11
N ASP A 83 -16.91 5.74 11.49
CA ASP A 83 -17.14 5.88 10.05
C ASP A 83 -16.08 6.77 9.39
N MET A 84 -15.82 6.53 8.10
CA MET A 84 -14.93 7.35 7.28
C MET A 84 -15.75 8.23 6.36
N LEU A 85 -15.62 9.54 6.50
CA LEU A 85 -16.35 10.53 5.73
C LEU A 85 -15.82 10.62 4.28
N PRO A 86 -16.61 11.16 3.34
CA PRO A 86 -16.20 11.29 1.94
C PRO A 86 -14.91 12.11 1.70
N ASN A 87 -14.55 12.97 2.65
CA ASN A 87 -13.33 13.79 2.66
C ASN A 87 -12.16 13.11 3.40
N GLU A 88 -12.27 11.82 3.75
CA GLU A 88 -11.26 11.01 4.45
C GLU A 88 -11.08 11.32 5.95
N ASP A 89 -11.91 12.20 6.51
CA ASP A 89 -12.00 12.39 7.96
C ASP A 89 -12.63 11.16 8.62
N ILE A 90 -12.27 10.94 9.88
CA ILE A 90 -12.81 9.84 10.69
C ILE A 90 -13.79 10.41 11.70
N LEU A 91 -14.92 9.72 11.84
CA LEU A 91 -15.96 10.04 12.81
C LEU A 91 -16.02 8.94 13.87
N PHE A 92 -16.09 9.32 15.14
CA PHE A 92 -16.35 8.43 16.26
C PHE A 92 -17.68 8.79 16.92
N ILE A 93 -18.48 7.77 17.27
CA ILE A 93 -19.69 7.91 18.08
C ILE A 93 -19.46 7.20 19.41
N GLU A 94 -19.52 7.95 20.52
CA GLU A 94 -19.42 7.43 21.88
C GLU A 94 -20.79 7.00 22.42
N ARG A 95 -20.84 6.01 23.32
CA ARG A 95 -22.09 5.53 23.92
C ARG A 95 -22.94 6.64 24.54
N LYS A 96 -22.28 7.67 25.08
CA LYS A 96 -22.94 8.82 25.69
C LYS A 96 -23.47 9.85 24.68
N GLY A 97 -23.39 9.55 23.38
CA GLY A 97 -23.89 10.38 22.29
C GLY A 97 -22.93 11.45 21.78
N ALA A 98 -21.69 11.49 22.27
CA ALA A 98 -20.69 12.43 21.78
C ALA A 98 -20.18 11.98 20.40
N ILE A 99 -20.03 12.95 19.50
CA ILE A 99 -19.50 12.76 18.15
C ILE A 99 -18.14 13.47 18.09
N LYS A 100 -17.09 12.74 17.70
CA LYS A 100 -15.72 13.26 17.64
C LYS A 100 -15.10 13.05 16.27
N THR A 101 -14.31 14.01 15.83
CA THR A 101 -13.37 13.87 14.71
C THR A 101 -11.95 13.98 15.25
N PRO A 102 -11.02 13.09 14.89
CA PRO A 102 -9.63 13.19 15.32
C PRO A 102 -9.01 14.51 14.88
N GLN A 103 -8.48 15.28 15.82
CA GLN A 103 -7.55 16.37 15.49
C GLN A 103 -6.19 15.76 15.14
N GLU A 104 -5.51 16.32 14.14
CA GLU A 104 -4.30 15.77 13.52
C GLU A 104 -3.30 15.11 14.49
N VAL A 105 -2.78 13.97 14.02
CA VAL A 105 -1.83 13.05 14.66
C VAL A 105 -0.80 13.77 15.54
N GLY A 106 -1.01 13.74 16.86
CA GLY A 106 -0.18 14.46 17.83
C GLY A 106 -0.03 13.78 19.19
N ARG A 107 1.02 12.95 19.31
CA ARG A 107 1.77 12.54 20.52
C ARG A 107 1.02 11.87 21.70
N LEU A 108 1.29 10.56 21.77
CA LEU A 108 1.35 9.66 22.95
C LEU A 108 1.31 10.30 24.35
N ASN A 109 0.37 9.84 25.18
CA ASN A 109 0.66 9.12 26.44
C ASN A 109 -0.65 8.60 27.09
N ALA A 110 -0.54 7.41 27.67
CA ALA A 110 -1.42 6.79 28.68
C ALA A 110 -2.50 5.80 28.26
N THR A 111 -2.75 4.92 29.24
CA THR A 111 -3.57 3.72 29.33
C THR A 111 -5.05 3.94 29.04
N GLY A 112 -5.55 3.37 27.96
CA GLY A 112 -6.96 3.42 27.57
C GLY A 112 -7.19 2.63 26.27
N TYR A 113 -8.44 2.23 26.02
CA TYR A 113 -8.81 1.45 24.83
C TYR A 113 -8.41 2.18 23.55
N ASN A 114 -7.45 1.61 22.81
CA ASN A 114 -6.91 2.20 21.59
C ASN A 114 -7.72 1.77 20.37
N PHE A 115 -8.20 2.73 19.58
CA PHE A 115 -8.66 2.48 18.22
C PHE A 115 -7.51 2.72 17.26
N SER A 116 -7.00 1.61 16.71
CA SER A 116 -6.03 1.64 15.63
C SER A 116 -6.70 1.22 14.34
N CYS A 117 -6.70 2.09 13.35
CA CYS A 117 -7.00 1.68 11.99
C CYS A 117 -5.70 1.17 11.34
N ILE A 118 -5.69 -0.07 10.86
CA ILE A 118 -4.65 -0.52 9.93
C ILE A 118 -5.01 0.11 8.58
N GLN A 119 -4.27 1.15 8.17
CA GLN A 119 -4.44 1.75 6.86
C GLN A 119 -4.06 0.73 5.78
N ARG A 120 -5.04 -0.02 5.28
CA ARG A 120 -4.93 -0.70 3.98
C ARG A 120 -5.39 0.30 2.93
N SER A 121 -4.48 0.78 2.09
CA SER A 121 -4.84 1.71 1.00
C SER A 121 -5.80 1.00 0.02
N ARG A 122 -7.11 1.18 0.22
CA ARG A 122 -8.11 0.85 -0.79
C ARG A 122 -8.24 2.07 -1.70
N ARG A 123 -7.56 2.06 -2.85
CA ARG A 123 -7.96 2.97 -3.93
C ARG A 123 -9.38 2.58 -4.35
N ARG A 124 -10.29 3.54 -4.31
CA ARG A 124 -11.69 3.34 -4.74
C ARG A 124 -11.70 2.78 -6.17
N PRO A 125 -12.53 1.78 -6.49
CA PRO A 125 -12.80 1.43 -7.88
C PRO A 125 -13.46 2.63 -8.57
N ALA A 126 -13.02 2.93 -9.80
CA ALA A 126 -13.62 3.98 -10.61
C ALA A 126 -15.12 3.76 -10.75
N ARG A 127 -15.93 4.82 -10.57
CA ARG A 127 -17.37 4.76 -10.81
C ARG A 127 -17.63 4.50 -12.29
N HIS A 128 -18.57 3.62 -12.56
CA HIS A 128 -19.07 3.31 -13.90
C HIS A 128 -19.71 4.59 -14.49
N GLY A 129 -18.98 5.27 -15.38
CA GLY A 129 -19.47 6.51 -16.00
C GLY A 129 -18.45 7.25 -16.88
N ASP A 130 -17.15 7.17 -16.57
CA ASP A 130 -16.14 7.88 -17.35
C ASP A 130 -15.65 7.04 -18.55
N ARG A 131 -16.35 7.14 -19.68
CA ARG A 131 -15.76 6.83 -20.98
C ARG A 131 -15.06 8.08 -21.52
N PRO A 132 -13.75 8.04 -21.82
CA PRO A 132 -13.19 9.06 -22.69
C PRO A 132 -13.73 8.86 -24.11
N ARG A 133 -14.25 9.95 -24.71
CA ARG A 133 -14.34 10.00 -26.17
C ARG A 133 -12.90 10.04 -26.69
N LEU A 134 -12.55 9.03 -27.48
CA LEU A 134 -12.12 9.10 -28.87
C LEU A 134 -12.09 7.68 -29.44
#